data_AF-A0A7C5VEG3-F1
#
_entry.id   AF-A0A7C5VEG3-F1
#
_cell.length_a   1.000
_cell.length_b   1.000
_cell.length_c   1.000
_cell.angle_alpha   90.00
_cell.angle_beta   90.00
_cell.angle_gamma   90.00
#
_symmetry.space_group_name_H-M   'P 1'
#
loop_
_entity.id
_entity.type
_entity.pdbx_description
1 polymer ?
#
loop_
_entity_poly.entity_id
_entity_poly.type
_entity_poly.pdbx_seq_one_letter_code
_entity_poly.pdbx_strand_id
1 'polypeptide(L)'
;MRTDMGKTERTLLVKLLPKFAVVITLTALFLGGMPRANGQRLPAGKYHPIRERQFDILHYRADLTVDIGGKRVSGKAALRLVPLRKLQEIRLDAIRLEARRVTAQSPAAKGNLSFRTGEETLSVELPQPAMPGDTLSLAIEYSCAPNAGMFFQRDPEHPGEWFVFTYGEGGLSANWLPIYSDVNDKFSTEMVITVPRPYTAISNGRLLSIADAPQNMRTFHWLQQKPHSSYLIALYIGDFEYGKLGNVDGVPAGFWVPRGHLEEGRYVFRKPPEMIRFFARRFGYPYPWAKYDQVAVPDYAIGGMEHTTVAGVR
;
A
#
# COMPACT_ATOMS: atom_id res chain seq x y z
N MET A 1 74.36 -38.52 36.37
CA MET A 1 75.20 -39.39 35.52
C MET A 1 75.53 -38.60 34.26
N ARG A 2 76.82 -38.34 34.04
CA ARG A 2 77.41 -37.51 32.98
C ARG A 2 77.54 -38.29 31.66
N THR A 3 77.44 -37.56 30.55
CA THR A 3 78.22 -37.64 29.29
C THR A 3 77.70 -36.47 28.43
N ASP A 4 78.33 -35.32 28.24
CA ASP A 4 79.68 -34.88 27.81
C ASP A 4 79.92 -34.82 26.29
N MET A 5 80.51 -33.67 25.90
CA MET A 5 81.18 -33.27 24.65
C MET A 5 80.31 -33.00 23.39
N GLY A 6 80.51 -31.93 22.60
CA GLY A 6 81.63 -31.00 22.52
C GLY A 6 81.32 -29.74 21.69
N LYS A 7 82.21 -28.77 21.87
CA LYS A 7 82.24 -27.38 21.38
C LYS A 7 82.44 -27.26 19.87
N THR A 8 81.92 -26.18 19.27
CA THR A 8 82.73 -25.30 18.40
C THR A 8 82.24 -23.84 18.50
N GLU A 9 83.19 -22.96 18.78
CA GLU A 9 83.13 -21.48 18.89
C GLU A 9 82.95 -20.81 17.51
N ARG A 10 82.40 -19.58 17.35
CA ARG A 10 83.06 -18.24 17.39
C ARG A 10 82.03 -17.28 16.74
N THR A 11 81.66 -16.10 17.27
CA THR A 11 82.44 -14.85 17.29
C THR A 11 81.62 -13.74 17.98
N LEU A 12 82.24 -13.10 18.99
CA LEU A 12 82.25 -11.67 19.43
C LEU A 12 81.07 -10.72 19.06
N LEU A 13 80.65 -9.70 19.84
CA LEU A 13 81.31 -8.87 20.85
C LEU A 13 80.26 -8.00 21.60
N VAL A 14 80.48 -7.85 22.90
CA VAL A 14 79.82 -6.91 23.82
C VAL A 14 80.38 -5.49 23.62
N LYS A 15 79.54 -4.43 23.67
CA LYS A 15 79.70 -3.26 24.59
C LYS A 15 78.79 -2.07 24.25
N LEU A 16 78.26 -1.49 25.34
CA LEU A 16 77.50 -0.25 25.48
C LEU A 16 78.29 0.99 25.07
N LEU A 17 77.59 2.04 24.57
CA LEU A 17 77.45 3.39 25.19
C LEU A 17 76.67 4.35 24.24
N PRO A 18 76.14 5.50 24.73
CA PRO A 18 74.82 6.01 24.38
C PRO A 18 74.82 7.39 23.68
N LYS A 19 73.60 7.84 23.33
CA LYS A 19 73.21 9.20 22.89
C LYS A 19 73.60 9.55 21.46
N PHE A 20 72.61 9.66 20.56
CA PHE A 20 72.17 10.93 19.94
C PHE A 20 71.04 10.64 18.94
N ALA A 21 69.91 11.32 19.16
CA ALA A 21 68.78 11.59 18.27
C ALA A 21 68.57 10.68 17.05
N VAL A 22 67.66 9.70 17.16
CA VAL A 22 66.88 9.24 16.00
C VAL A 22 65.60 10.06 15.98
N VAL A 23 65.51 10.92 14.98
CA VAL A 23 64.31 11.64 14.56
C VAL A 23 63.22 10.59 14.31
N ILE A 24 62.15 10.63 15.11
CA ILE A 24 60.89 9.97 14.75
C ILE A 24 60.32 10.79 13.61
N THR A 25 60.62 10.40 12.37
CA THR A 25 59.86 10.87 11.21
C THR A 25 58.49 10.23 11.32
N LEU A 26 57.56 10.95 11.94
CA LEU A 26 56.14 10.65 11.95
C LEU A 26 55.66 10.80 10.50
N THR A 27 55.72 9.72 9.72
CA THR A 27 55.13 9.70 8.38
C THR A 27 53.61 9.65 8.55
N ALA A 28 53.03 10.83 8.73
CA ALA A 28 51.61 11.08 8.58
C ALA A 28 51.25 10.91 7.10
N LEU A 29 50.98 9.69 6.65
CA LEU A 29 50.40 9.45 5.33
C LEU A 29 49.54 8.18 5.39
N PHE A 30 48.30 8.37 5.79
CA PHE A 30 47.06 7.83 5.23
C PHE A 30 45.93 8.02 6.26
N LEU A 31 45.66 9.28 6.59
CA LEU A 31 44.29 9.74 6.86
C LEU A 31 43.54 9.81 5.52
N GLY A 32 43.56 8.71 4.75
CA GLY A 32 42.57 8.47 3.73
C GLY A 32 41.32 8.07 4.50
N GLY A 33 40.44 9.03 4.76
CA GLY A 33 39.19 8.77 5.47
C GLY A 33 38.55 7.52 4.87
N MET A 34 38.27 6.51 5.71
CA MET A 34 37.37 5.45 5.30
C MET A 34 36.18 6.15 4.65
N PRO A 35 35.81 5.82 3.41
CA PRO A 35 34.60 6.38 2.84
C PRO A 35 33.52 6.06 3.85
N ARG A 36 32.98 7.09 4.52
CA ARG A 36 31.75 6.94 5.28
C ARG A 36 30.85 6.20 4.32
N ALA A 37 30.44 4.99 4.67
CA ALA A 37 29.47 4.26 3.88
C ALA A 37 28.34 5.25 3.69
N ASN A 38 28.22 5.79 2.48
CA ASN A 38 27.11 6.62 2.11
C ASN A 38 25.97 5.61 2.11
N GLY A 39 25.37 5.38 3.29
CA GLY A 39 24.11 4.66 3.38
C GLY A 39 23.22 5.27 2.32
N GLN A 40 22.54 4.42 1.55
CA GLN A 40 21.75 4.81 0.37
C GLN A 40 21.07 6.15 0.63
N ARG A 41 21.69 7.23 0.12
CA ARG A 41 21.05 8.53 0.14
C ARG A 41 20.02 8.42 -0.95
N LEU A 42 18.75 8.46 -0.57
CA LEU A 42 17.68 8.67 -1.54
C LEU A 42 18.09 9.87 -2.41
N PRO A 43 17.90 9.80 -3.73
CA PRO A 43 18.15 10.93 -4.60
C PRO A 43 17.50 12.18 -4.01
N ALA A 44 18.12 13.35 -4.21
CA ALA A 44 17.49 14.61 -3.83
C ALA A 44 16.21 14.79 -4.66
N GLY A 45 15.08 14.31 -4.14
CA GLY A 45 13.78 14.44 -4.76
C GLY A 45 13.36 15.90 -4.81
N LYS A 46 12.55 16.26 -5.80
CA LYS A 46 11.86 17.55 -5.82
C LYS A 46 10.98 17.62 -4.56
N TYR A 47 10.97 18.76 -3.86
CA TYR A 47 10.03 18.96 -2.76
C TYR A 47 8.60 18.97 -3.32
N HIS A 48 7.78 18.01 -2.87
CA HIS A 48 6.37 17.94 -3.19
C HIS A 48 5.59 18.44 -1.96
N PRO A 49 5.12 19.70 -1.95
CA PRO A 49 4.33 20.20 -0.84
C PRO A 49 3.03 19.41 -0.76
N ILE A 50 2.59 19.14 0.48
CA ILE A 50 1.28 18.58 0.75
C ILE A 50 0.20 19.48 0.13
N ARG A 51 -0.76 18.90 -0.61
CA ARG A 51 -1.85 19.65 -1.21
C ARG A 51 -2.75 20.25 -0.13
N GLU A 52 -3.18 21.50 -0.33
CA GLU A 52 -4.17 22.11 0.55
C GLU A 52 -5.51 21.35 0.47
N ARG A 53 -6.01 20.89 1.62
CA ARG A 53 -7.32 20.24 1.72
C ARG A 53 -8.43 21.27 1.74
N GLN A 54 -9.30 21.22 0.74
CA GLN A 54 -10.49 22.09 0.66
C GLN A 54 -11.73 21.47 1.33
N PHE A 55 -11.71 20.16 1.53
CA PHE A 55 -12.76 19.38 2.18
C PHE A 55 -12.13 18.19 2.92
N ASP A 56 -12.91 17.61 3.82
CA ASP A 56 -12.60 16.39 4.55
C ASP A 56 -13.54 15.27 4.10
N ILE A 57 -12.97 14.19 3.57
CA ILE A 57 -13.76 12.99 3.26
C ILE A 57 -14.02 12.26 4.58
N LEU A 58 -15.28 11.97 4.87
CA LEU A 58 -15.67 11.18 6.05
C LEU A 58 -15.76 9.69 5.71
N HIS A 59 -16.27 9.39 4.51
CA HIS A 59 -16.50 8.04 4.04
C HIS A 59 -16.45 7.98 2.51
N TYR A 60 -15.81 6.93 1.99
CA TYR A 60 -15.74 6.62 0.56
C TYR A 60 -16.28 5.21 0.31
N ARG A 61 -17.20 5.06 -0.63
CA ARG A 61 -17.74 3.76 -1.05
C ARG A 61 -17.55 3.58 -2.54
N ALA A 62 -17.00 2.45 -2.94
CA ALA A 62 -16.87 2.06 -4.34
C ALA A 62 -17.74 0.82 -4.61
N ASP A 63 -18.80 0.99 -5.41
CA ASP A 63 -19.60 -0.10 -5.94
C ASP A 63 -19.13 -0.36 -7.39
N LEU A 64 -18.28 -1.38 -7.59
CA LEU A 64 -17.56 -1.59 -8.84
C LEU A 64 -17.80 -2.98 -9.42
N THR A 65 -17.90 -3.05 -10.74
CA THR A 65 -17.81 -4.27 -11.53
C THR A 65 -16.49 -4.28 -12.27
N VAL A 66 -15.74 -5.38 -12.13
CA VAL A 66 -14.43 -5.55 -12.77
C VAL A 66 -14.55 -6.52 -13.93
N ASP A 67 -14.32 -6.01 -15.14
CA ASP A 67 -14.16 -6.81 -16.35
C ASP A 67 -12.69 -7.18 -16.51
N ILE A 68 -12.36 -8.40 -16.10
CA ILE A 68 -11.00 -8.92 -16.12
C ILE A 68 -10.50 -9.08 -17.56
N GLY A 69 -11.35 -9.60 -18.47
CA GLY A 69 -10.98 -9.85 -19.86
C GLY A 69 -10.78 -8.57 -20.67
N GLY A 70 -11.66 -7.60 -20.46
CA GLY A 70 -11.56 -6.26 -21.05
C GLY A 70 -10.57 -5.33 -20.35
N LYS A 71 -10.06 -5.71 -19.16
CA LYS A 71 -9.21 -4.88 -18.29
C LYS A 71 -9.85 -3.54 -17.95
N ARG A 72 -11.14 -3.58 -17.60
CA ARG A 72 -11.95 -2.38 -17.31
C ARG A 72 -12.58 -2.46 -15.95
N VAL A 73 -12.84 -1.28 -15.40
CA VAL A 73 -13.63 -1.09 -14.18
C VAL A 73 -14.75 -0.13 -14.49
N SER A 74 -15.94 -0.41 -13.97
CA SER A 74 -17.09 0.50 -14.07
C SER A 74 -17.94 0.41 -12.83
N GLY A 75 -18.65 1.48 -12.51
CA GLY A 75 -19.53 1.50 -11.35
C GLY A 75 -19.71 2.88 -10.78
N LYS A 76 -19.87 2.94 -9.46
CA LYS A 76 -20.18 4.16 -8.71
C LYS A 76 -19.19 4.38 -7.58
N ALA A 77 -18.62 5.59 -7.52
CA ALA A 77 -17.94 6.09 -6.33
C ALA A 77 -18.89 7.02 -5.57
N ALA A 78 -19.05 6.82 -4.27
CA ALA A 78 -19.84 7.68 -3.39
C ALA A 78 -18.96 8.23 -2.25
N LEU A 79 -18.97 9.55 -2.10
CA LEU A 79 -18.20 10.27 -1.09
C LEU A 79 -19.16 11.00 -0.16
N ARG A 80 -18.96 10.87 1.14
CA ARG A 80 -19.53 11.77 2.13
C ARG A 80 -18.42 12.67 2.63
N LEU A 81 -18.56 13.98 2.45
CA LEU A 81 -17.51 14.95 2.75
C LEU A 81 -18.05 16.21 3.42
N VAL A 82 -17.15 16.98 4.05
CA VAL A 82 -17.44 18.26 4.68
C VAL A 82 -16.47 19.33 4.15
N PRO A 83 -16.94 20.48 3.65
CA PRO A 83 -16.05 21.58 3.27
C PRO A 83 -15.26 22.10 4.46
N LEU A 84 -13.98 22.39 4.27
CA LEU A 84 -13.12 23.05 5.27
C LEU A 84 -13.11 24.58 5.11
N ARG A 85 -13.63 25.05 3.98
CA ARG A 85 -13.82 26.47 3.62
C ARG A 85 -15.03 26.58 2.70
N LYS A 86 -15.44 27.81 2.38
CA LYS A 86 -16.46 28.05 1.34
C LYS A 86 -16.03 27.35 0.04
N LEU A 87 -16.85 26.43 -0.45
CA LEU A 87 -16.53 25.54 -1.56
C LEU A 87 -17.59 25.65 -2.66
N GLN A 88 -17.18 26.02 -3.88
CA GLN A 88 -18.07 26.09 -5.06
C GLN A 88 -17.76 24.99 -6.09
N GLU A 89 -16.54 24.43 -6.06
CA GLU A 89 -16.10 23.35 -6.94
C GLU A 89 -15.47 22.25 -6.08
N ILE A 90 -15.85 20.99 -6.31
CA ILE A 90 -15.16 19.82 -5.77
C ILE A 90 -14.23 19.30 -6.85
N ARG A 91 -12.94 19.22 -6.56
CA ARG A 91 -11.94 18.66 -7.49
C ARG A 91 -11.38 17.35 -6.95
N LEU A 92 -11.63 16.27 -7.68
CA LEU A 92 -11.07 14.95 -7.44
C LEU A 92 -9.98 14.63 -8.46
N ASP A 93 -9.01 13.84 -8.05
CA ASP A 93 -8.03 13.23 -8.95
C ASP A 93 -8.71 12.04 -9.63
N ALA A 94 -8.68 12.04 -10.96
CA ALA A 94 -9.38 11.08 -11.80
C ALA A 94 -8.63 10.97 -13.13
N ILE A 95 -7.73 10.00 -13.23
CA ILE A 95 -6.84 9.82 -14.37
C ILE A 95 -7.49 8.87 -15.37
N ARG A 96 -7.72 9.35 -16.60
CA ARG A 96 -8.28 8.56 -17.72
C ARG A 96 -9.61 7.86 -17.37
N LEU A 97 -10.46 8.58 -16.66
CA LEU A 97 -11.69 8.07 -16.07
C LEU A 97 -12.90 8.78 -16.67
N GLU A 98 -13.82 8.01 -17.26
CA GLU A 98 -14.98 8.51 -17.99
C GLU A 98 -16.17 8.65 -17.03
N ALA A 99 -16.35 9.83 -16.45
CA ALA A 99 -17.53 10.16 -15.65
C ALA A 99 -18.76 10.32 -16.55
N ARG A 100 -19.86 9.64 -16.19
CA ARG A 100 -21.12 9.66 -16.96
C ARG A 100 -22.20 10.47 -16.26
N ARG A 101 -22.24 10.40 -14.93
CA ARG A 101 -23.20 11.13 -14.11
C ARG A 101 -22.58 11.48 -12.77
N VAL A 102 -22.80 12.71 -12.34
CA VAL A 102 -22.48 13.15 -10.99
C VAL A 102 -23.75 13.65 -10.34
N THR A 103 -24.05 13.15 -9.14
CA THR A 103 -25.18 13.58 -8.32
C THR A 103 -24.70 14.01 -6.96
N ALA A 104 -25.42 14.94 -6.34
CA ALA A 104 -25.16 15.32 -4.96
C ALA A 104 -26.44 15.49 -4.15
N GLN A 105 -26.29 15.37 -2.83
CA GLN A 105 -27.30 15.70 -1.84
C GLN A 105 -26.63 16.48 -0.69
N SER A 106 -27.01 17.74 -0.54
CA SER A 106 -26.59 18.68 0.51
C SER A 106 -27.54 19.90 0.52
N PRO A 107 -27.39 20.85 1.45
CA PRO A 107 -28.05 22.15 1.36
C PRO A 107 -27.65 22.95 0.10
N ALA A 108 -26.43 22.75 -0.39
CA ALA A 108 -25.86 23.48 -1.52
C ALA A 108 -26.16 22.86 -2.90
N ALA A 109 -26.56 21.59 -2.93
CA ALA A 109 -26.72 20.81 -4.16
C ALA A 109 -27.73 19.66 -3.99
N LYS A 110 -28.63 19.48 -4.97
CA LYS A 110 -29.57 18.35 -5.01
C LYS A 110 -29.75 17.83 -6.43
N GLY A 111 -29.53 16.53 -6.63
CA GLY A 111 -29.71 15.87 -7.92
C GLY A 111 -28.47 15.93 -8.80
N ASN A 112 -28.66 15.97 -10.12
CA ASN A 112 -27.57 15.98 -11.09
C ASN A 112 -26.76 17.29 -11.02
N LEU A 113 -25.44 17.16 -11.12
CA LEU A 113 -24.51 18.29 -11.13
C LEU A 113 -23.80 18.41 -12.48
N SER A 114 -23.44 19.65 -12.81
CA SER A 114 -22.49 19.94 -13.89
C SER A 114 -21.08 19.51 -13.47
N PHE A 115 -20.35 18.89 -14.38
CA PHE A 115 -18.98 18.48 -14.14
C PHE A 115 -18.13 18.60 -15.41
N ARG A 116 -16.82 18.68 -15.22
CA ARG A 116 -15.80 18.65 -16.28
C ARG A 116 -14.79 17.57 -15.97
N THR A 117 -14.51 16.73 -16.95
CA THR A 117 -13.42 15.75 -16.90
C THR A 117 -12.22 16.32 -17.65
N GLY A 118 -11.11 16.51 -16.95
CA GLY A 118 -9.80 16.78 -17.54
C GLY A 118 -8.99 15.49 -17.71
N GLU A 119 -7.71 15.61 -18.05
CA GLU A 119 -6.83 14.46 -18.23
C GLU A 119 -6.60 13.67 -16.93
N GLU A 120 -6.44 14.40 -15.82
CA GLU A 120 -6.12 13.84 -14.50
C GLU A 120 -7.13 14.26 -13.41
N THR A 121 -8.18 14.99 -13.76
CA THR A 121 -9.09 15.59 -12.76
C THR A 121 -10.56 15.47 -13.15
N LEU A 122 -11.41 15.36 -12.13
CA LEU A 122 -12.86 15.55 -12.23
C LEU A 122 -13.25 16.76 -11.37
N SER A 123 -13.69 17.83 -12.04
CA SER A 123 -14.21 19.05 -11.42
C SER A 123 -15.74 19.00 -11.39
N VAL A 124 -16.34 19.09 -10.22
CA VAL A 124 -17.79 19.11 -10.02
C VAL A 124 -18.21 20.47 -9.50
N GLU A 125 -19.13 21.13 -10.20
CA GLU A 125 -19.63 22.44 -9.81
C GLU A 125 -20.84 22.31 -8.89
N LEU A 126 -20.80 23.02 -7.77
CA LEU A 126 -21.94 23.14 -6.87
C LEU A 126 -22.82 24.31 -7.32
N PRO A 127 -24.17 24.17 -7.37
CA PRO A 127 -25.06 25.28 -7.74
C PRO A 127 -25.01 26.45 -6.76
N GLN A 128 -24.81 26.14 -5.47
CA GLN A 128 -24.58 27.10 -4.41
C GLN A 128 -23.27 26.76 -3.70
N PRO A 129 -22.57 27.74 -3.10
CA PRO A 129 -21.39 27.43 -2.31
C PRO A 129 -21.78 26.61 -1.08
N ALA A 130 -21.11 25.48 -0.87
CA ALA A 130 -21.18 24.74 0.38
C ALA A 130 -20.30 25.43 1.44
N MET A 131 -20.80 25.50 2.66
CA MET A 131 -20.16 26.19 3.78
C MET A 131 -19.47 25.18 4.71
N PRO A 132 -18.48 25.62 5.51
CA PRO A 132 -17.91 24.76 6.54
C PRO A 132 -18.99 24.19 7.46
N GLY A 133 -18.91 22.88 7.72
CA GLY A 133 -19.89 22.15 8.53
C GLY A 133 -21.04 21.51 7.75
N ASP A 134 -21.28 21.90 6.49
CA ASP A 134 -22.24 21.20 5.62
C ASP A 134 -21.76 19.78 5.34
N THR A 135 -22.65 18.79 5.47
CA THR A 135 -22.37 17.44 4.97
C THR A 135 -22.89 17.30 3.55
N LEU A 136 -21.98 16.94 2.64
CA LEU A 136 -22.30 16.70 1.23
C LEU A 136 -22.09 15.23 0.89
N SER A 137 -23.12 14.62 0.30
CA SER A 137 -23.00 13.29 -0.32
C SER A 137 -22.87 13.48 -1.83
N LEU A 138 -21.77 13.02 -2.41
CA LEU A 138 -21.47 13.04 -3.84
C LEU A 138 -21.48 11.61 -4.36
N ALA A 139 -22.09 11.35 -5.52
CA ALA A 139 -22.01 10.07 -6.20
C ALA A 139 -21.67 10.25 -7.68
N ILE A 140 -20.70 9.47 -8.15
CA ILE A 140 -20.10 9.55 -9.48
C ILE A 140 -20.24 8.19 -10.14
N GLU A 141 -21.02 8.11 -11.21
CA GLU A 141 -21.09 6.95 -12.10
C GLU A 141 -20.00 7.08 -13.17
N TYR A 142 -19.15 6.06 -13.32
CA TYR A 142 -18.00 6.13 -14.22
C TYR A 142 -17.56 4.78 -14.81
N SER A 143 -16.68 4.86 -15.81
CA SER A 143 -15.91 3.73 -16.31
C SER A 143 -14.44 4.12 -16.56
N CYS A 144 -13.52 3.18 -16.45
CA CYS A 144 -12.12 3.38 -16.81
C CYS A 144 -11.46 2.08 -17.30
N ALA A 145 -10.32 2.24 -17.97
CA ALA A 145 -9.39 1.17 -18.30
C ALA A 145 -8.04 1.54 -17.69
N PRO A 146 -7.76 1.12 -16.44
CA PRO A 146 -6.56 1.54 -15.73
C PRO A 146 -5.29 1.14 -16.49
N ASN A 147 -4.36 2.08 -16.63
CA ASN A 147 -3.02 1.85 -17.17
C ASN A 147 -1.92 1.90 -16.10
N ALA A 148 -2.29 2.30 -14.88
CA ALA A 148 -1.45 2.30 -13.69
C ALA A 148 -2.33 2.10 -12.44
N GLY A 149 -1.74 1.76 -11.30
CA GLY A 149 -2.41 1.63 -10.02
C GLY A 149 -3.38 0.45 -9.84
N MET A 150 -3.86 -0.14 -10.93
CA MET A 150 -4.54 -1.43 -10.98
C MET A 150 -3.99 -2.23 -12.16
N PHE A 151 -3.54 -3.45 -11.88
CA PHE A 151 -2.86 -4.30 -12.84
C PHE A 151 -3.67 -5.56 -13.10
N PHE A 152 -3.79 -5.93 -14.37
CA PHE A 152 -4.45 -7.15 -14.82
C PHE A 152 -3.39 -8.07 -15.42
N GLN A 153 -3.02 -9.10 -14.67
CA GLN A 153 -1.95 -10.03 -15.02
C GLN A 153 -2.50 -11.43 -15.17
N ARG A 154 -1.96 -12.18 -16.14
CA ARG A 154 -2.21 -13.61 -16.24
C ARG A 154 -1.19 -14.32 -15.37
N ASP A 155 -1.60 -15.43 -14.78
CA ASP A 155 -0.64 -16.32 -14.12
C ASP A 155 0.39 -16.81 -15.17
N PRO A 156 1.70 -16.61 -14.94
CA PRO A 156 2.73 -17.16 -15.80
C PRO A 156 2.69 -18.68 -15.91
N GLU A 157 2.29 -19.38 -14.84
CA GLU A 157 2.21 -20.84 -14.79
C GLU A 157 0.89 -21.37 -15.35
N HIS A 158 -0.19 -20.59 -15.21
CA HIS A 158 -1.53 -20.92 -15.69
C HIS A 158 -2.16 -19.78 -16.51
N PRO A 159 -1.77 -19.57 -17.79
CA PRO A 159 -2.18 -18.39 -18.57
C PRO A 159 -3.70 -18.18 -18.78
N GLY A 160 -4.53 -19.14 -18.38
CA GLY A 160 -6.00 -19.01 -18.35
C GLY A 160 -6.54 -18.34 -17.08
N GLU A 161 -5.72 -18.25 -16.03
CA GLU A 161 -6.04 -17.61 -14.75
C GLU A 161 -5.54 -16.17 -14.72
N TRP A 162 -6.33 -15.31 -14.09
CA TRP A 162 -6.02 -13.90 -13.94
C TRP A 162 -5.89 -13.50 -12.49
N PHE A 163 -4.92 -12.63 -12.24
CA PHE A 163 -4.77 -11.89 -11.00
C PHE A 163 -4.92 -10.40 -11.29
N VAL A 164 -5.79 -9.74 -10.51
CA VAL A 164 -5.92 -8.29 -10.49
C VAL A 164 -5.47 -7.78 -9.14
N PHE A 165 -4.61 -6.78 -9.12
CA PHE A 165 -4.16 -6.17 -7.88
C PHE A 165 -3.94 -4.68 -8.02
N THR A 166 -4.05 -3.96 -6.91
CA THR A 166 -3.84 -2.52 -6.87
C THR A 166 -2.50 -2.14 -6.24
N TYR A 167 -2.06 -0.93 -6.56
CA TYR A 167 -0.94 -0.25 -5.91
C TYR A 167 -1.22 1.25 -5.91
N GLY A 168 -1.48 1.80 -4.73
CA GLY A 168 -1.93 3.19 -4.58
C GLY A 168 -0.81 4.20 -4.34
N GLU A 169 0.40 3.76 -4.00
CA GLU A 169 1.52 4.66 -3.65
C GLU A 169 1.84 5.64 -4.80
N GLY A 170 2.23 6.87 -4.45
CA GLY A 170 2.42 7.93 -5.44
C GLY A 170 1.12 8.49 -6.03
N GLY A 171 -0.03 8.20 -5.41
CA GLY A 171 -1.34 8.72 -5.83
C GLY A 171 -2.01 7.90 -6.93
N LEU A 172 -1.50 6.70 -7.21
CA LEU A 172 -1.93 5.87 -8.33
C LEU A 172 -3.36 5.32 -8.21
N SER A 173 -3.99 5.39 -7.02
CA SER A 173 -5.42 5.08 -6.85
C SER A 173 -6.32 5.91 -7.77
N ALA A 174 -5.90 7.12 -8.16
CA ALA A 174 -6.63 8.01 -9.07
C ALA A 174 -6.85 7.43 -10.49
N ASN A 175 -6.12 6.37 -10.87
CA ASN A 175 -6.27 5.70 -12.17
C ASN A 175 -7.49 4.76 -12.24
N TRP A 176 -8.12 4.47 -11.11
CA TRP A 176 -9.28 3.57 -11.05
C TRP A 176 -10.37 4.02 -10.08
N LEU A 177 -10.10 5.01 -9.23
CA LEU A 177 -11.05 5.68 -8.36
C LEU A 177 -11.02 7.20 -8.61
N PRO A 178 -12.16 7.88 -8.84
CA PRO A 178 -12.20 9.34 -8.70
C PRO A 178 -12.11 9.68 -7.20
N ILE A 179 -10.99 10.26 -6.77
CA ILE A 179 -10.66 10.37 -5.33
C ILE A 179 -9.74 11.57 -5.07
N TYR A 180 -9.73 12.08 -3.83
CA TYR A 180 -8.66 12.98 -3.39
C TYR A 180 -7.43 12.13 -3.02
N SER A 181 -6.40 12.18 -3.86
CA SER A 181 -5.25 11.26 -3.86
C SER A 181 -4.02 11.88 -3.19
N ASP A 182 -4.17 12.26 -1.92
CA ASP A 182 -3.06 12.71 -1.06
C ASP A 182 -3.14 12.00 0.30
N VAL A 183 -2.01 11.89 1.00
CA VAL A 183 -1.87 11.17 2.27
C VAL A 183 -2.42 11.94 3.46
N ASN A 184 -2.67 13.24 3.29
CA ASN A 184 -3.13 14.14 4.34
C ASN A 184 -4.64 14.09 4.63
N ASP A 185 -5.41 13.33 3.84
CA ASP A 185 -6.80 12.99 4.12
C ASP A 185 -6.92 11.50 4.48
N LYS A 186 -7.71 11.20 5.52
CA LYS A 186 -7.95 9.84 6.00
C LYS A 186 -9.43 9.65 6.24
N PHE A 187 -9.98 8.60 5.65
CA PHE A 187 -11.40 8.32 5.67
C PHE A 187 -11.67 6.82 5.76
N SER A 188 -12.89 6.49 6.20
CA SER A 188 -13.36 5.11 6.17
C SER A 188 -13.73 4.70 4.75
N THR A 189 -13.57 3.42 4.41
CA THR A 189 -13.81 2.92 3.04
C THR A 189 -14.72 1.68 3.01
N GLU A 190 -15.59 1.62 2.01
CA GLU A 190 -16.33 0.43 1.60
C GLU A 190 -15.96 0.04 0.17
N MET A 191 -15.64 -1.23 -0.05
CA MET A 191 -15.40 -1.79 -1.38
C MET A 191 -16.45 -2.87 -1.64
N VAL A 192 -17.38 -2.59 -2.55
CA VAL A 192 -18.43 -3.50 -3.02
C VAL A 192 -18.08 -3.93 -4.44
N ILE A 193 -17.47 -5.11 -4.57
CA ILE A 193 -16.79 -5.53 -5.80
C ILE A 193 -17.48 -6.72 -6.42
N THR A 194 -17.90 -6.59 -7.67
CA THR A 194 -18.53 -7.64 -8.46
C THR A 194 -17.54 -8.18 -9.49
N VAL A 195 -17.31 -9.50 -9.45
CA VAL A 195 -16.36 -10.23 -10.30
C VAL A 195 -16.97 -11.54 -10.81
N PRO A 196 -16.53 -12.06 -11.97
CA PRO A 196 -17.00 -13.36 -12.45
C PRO A 196 -16.50 -14.50 -11.55
N ARG A 197 -17.25 -15.61 -11.49
CA ARG A 197 -16.74 -16.86 -10.91
C ARG A 197 -15.61 -17.43 -11.79
N PRO A 198 -14.60 -18.11 -11.23
CA PRO A 198 -14.43 -18.51 -9.82
C PRO A 198 -13.75 -17.45 -8.92
N TYR A 199 -13.49 -16.25 -9.43
CA TYR A 199 -12.68 -15.25 -8.72
C TYR A 199 -13.29 -14.80 -7.39
N THR A 200 -12.39 -14.43 -6.47
CA THR A 200 -12.67 -13.83 -5.17
C THR A 200 -12.10 -12.42 -5.14
N ALA A 201 -12.87 -11.44 -4.66
CA ALA A 201 -12.38 -10.07 -4.45
C ALA A 201 -12.07 -9.84 -2.96
N ILE A 202 -10.83 -9.46 -2.66
CA ILE A 202 -10.29 -9.24 -1.32
C ILE A 202 -9.93 -7.76 -1.17
N SER A 203 -10.32 -7.15 -0.05
CA SER A 203 -10.03 -5.74 0.23
C SER A 203 -9.74 -5.51 1.73
N ASN A 204 -9.63 -4.24 2.12
CA ASN A 204 -9.35 -3.81 3.48
C ASN A 204 -10.56 -4.09 4.40
N GLY A 205 -10.30 -4.18 5.71
CA GLY A 205 -11.33 -4.22 6.73
C GLY A 205 -12.07 -5.54 6.82
N ARG A 206 -13.33 -5.53 7.27
CA ARG A 206 -14.13 -6.75 7.49
C ARG A 206 -14.93 -7.10 6.25
N LEU A 207 -14.97 -8.38 5.88
CA LEU A 207 -15.93 -8.89 4.91
C LEU A 207 -17.31 -8.90 5.56
N LEU A 208 -18.24 -8.12 5.02
CA LEU A 208 -19.61 -8.03 5.52
C LEU A 208 -20.53 -9.06 4.86
N SER A 209 -20.40 -9.24 3.54
CA SER A 209 -21.23 -10.20 2.80
C SER A 209 -20.58 -10.66 1.50
N ILE A 210 -20.98 -11.85 1.06
CA ILE A 210 -20.79 -12.36 -0.30
C ILE A 210 -22.19 -12.66 -0.83
N ALA A 211 -22.51 -12.18 -2.03
CA ALA A 211 -23.79 -12.42 -2.67
C ALA A 211 -23.59 -12.88 -4.12
N ASP A 212 -24.49 -13.73 -4.60
CA ASP A 212 -24.58 -14.04 -6.04
C ASP A 212 -25.09 -12.83 -6.82
N ALA A 213 -24.56 -12.67 -8.03
CA ALA A 213 -24.96 -11.65 -8.98
C ALA A 213 -25.30 -12.29 -10.34
N PRO A 214 -26.07 -11.61 -11.21
CA PRO A 214 -26.39 -12.11 -12.54
C PRO A 214 -25.14 -12.48 -13.36
N GLN A 215 -25.32 -13.23 -14.45
CA GLN A 215 -24.24 -13.54 -15.41
C GLN A 215 -23.06 -14.30 -14.78
N ASN A 216 -23.34 -15.21 -13.84
CA ASN A 216 -22.33 -16.02 -13.15
C ASN A 216 -21.27 -15.20 -12.38
N MET A 217 -21.70 -14.06 -11.83
CA MET A 217 -20.85 -13.18 -11.02
C MET A 217 -21.11 -13.35 -9.51
N ARG A 218 -20.21 -12.81 -8.70
CA ARG A 218 -20.37 -12.65 -7.25
C ARG A 218 -19.96 -11.26 -6.82
N THR A 219 -20.64 -10.74 -5.81
CA THR A 219 -20.34 -9.44 -5.18
C THR A 219 -19.81 -9.65 -3.77
N PHE A 220 -18.69 -9.00 -3.47
CA PHE A 220 -18.04 -8.99 -2.15
C PHE A 220 -18.14 -7.60 -1.55
N HIS A 221 -18.63 -7.49 -0.31
CA HIS A 221 -18.73 -6.21 0.41
C HIS A 221 -17.75 -6.17 1.57
N TRP A 222 -16.75 -5.31 1.46
CA TRP A 222 -15.73 -5.08 2.49
C TRP A 222 -15.91 -3.71 3.13
N LEU A 223 -15.70 -3.63 4.45
CA LEU A 223 -15.77 -2.39 5.24
C LEU A 223 -14.50 -2.18 6.06
N GLN A 224 -13.74 -1.16 5.69
CA GLN A 224 -12.66 -0.57 6.48
C GLN A 224 -13.20 0.62 7.27
N GLN A 225 -13.70 0.32 8.47
CA GLN A 225 -14.38 1.30 9.31
C GLN A 225 -13.47 2.41 9.86
N LYS A 226 -12.20 2.09 10.15
CA LYS A 226 -11.26 3.08 10.70
C LYS A 226 -10.59 3.87 9.57
N PRO A 227 -10.45 5.20 9.69
CA PRO A 227 -9.82 6.02 8.66
C PRO A 227 -8.42 5.57 8.27
N HIS A 228 -8.17 5.50 6.96
CA HIS A 228 -6.85 5.25 6.38
C HIS A 228 -6.63 6.14 5.15
N SER A 229 -5.38 6.23 4.69
CA SER A 229 -5.03 7.05 3.53
C SER A 229 -5.43 6.37 2.21
N SER A 230 -5.76 7.15 1.19
CA SER A 230 -6.23 6.70 -0.13
C SER A 230 -5.29 5.70 -0.82
N TYR A 231 -3.97 5.85 -0.63
CA TYR A 231 -2.97 4.96 -1.22
C TYR A 231 -2.98 3.54 -0.63
N LEU A 232 -3.60 3.35 0.55
CA LEU A 232 -3.68 2.07 1.25
C LEU A 232 -4.96 1.28 0.93
N ILE A 233 -5.81 1.81 0.04
CA ILE A 233 -6.98 1.09 -0.46
C ILE A 233 -6.49 -0.07 -1.34
N ALA A 234 -6.93 -1.28 -1.00
CA ALA A 234 -6.55 -2.51 -1.68
C ALA A 234 -7.72 -3.10 -2.45
N LEU A 235 -7.39 -3.67 -3.61
CA LEU A 235 -8.21 -4.68 -4.24
C LEU A 235 -7.29 -5.78 -4.79
N TYR A 236 -7.55 -7.01 -4.38
CA TYR A 236 -6.94 -8.22 -4.94
C TYR A 236 -8.04 -9.12 -5.48
N ILE A 237 -7.90 -9.58 -6.72
CA ILE A 237 -8.85 -10.48 -7.38
C ILE A 237 -8.08 -11.64 -7.99
N GLY A 238 -8.52 -12.85 -7.73
CA GLY A 238 -7.88 -14.09 -8.16
C GLY A 238 -8.70 -15.29 -7.72
N ASP A 239 -8.37 -16.48 -8.21
CA ASP A 239 -8.92 -17.71 -7.63
C ASP A 239 -8.11 -18.07 -6.39
N PHE A 240 -8.57 -17.54 -5.25
CA PHE A 240 -7.88 -17.66 -3.97
C PHE A 240 -8.54 -18.66 -3.02
N GLU A 241 -7.71 -19.23 -2.15
CA GLU A 241 -8.11 -19.96 -0.95
C GLU A 241 -7.68 -19.20 0.30
N TYR A 242 -8.49 -19.26 1.36
CA TYR A 242 -8.23 -18.60 2.63
C TYR A 242 -7.66 -19.58 3.67
N GLY A 243 -6.53 -19.22 4.26
CA GLY A 243 -5.94 -19.89 5.41
C GLY A 243 -6.05 -19.07 6.69
N LYS A 244 -6.49 -19.71 7.78
CA LYS A 244 -6.61 -19.07 9.10
C LYS A 244 -5.30 -19.22 9.89
N LEU A 245 -4.80 -18.12 10.44
CA LEU A 245 -3.64 -18.09 11.35
C LEU A 245 -4.04 -17.94 12.83
N GLY A 246 -5.32 -17.67 13.09
CA GLY A 246 -5.87 -17.60 14.43
C GLY A 246 -6.28 -16.18 14.80
N ASN A 247 -6.20 -15.87 16.09
CA ASN A 247 -6.54 -14.58 16.66
C ASN A 247 -5.39 -14.09 17.55
N VAL A 248 -5.09 -12.81 17.48
CA VAL A 248 -4.08 -12.14 18.30
C VAL A 248 -4.76 -11.01 19.05
N ASP A 249 -5.05 -11.22 20.33
CA ASP A 249 -5.60 -10.20 21.23
C ASP A 249 -6.86 -9.51 20.65
N GLY A 250 -7.76 -10.30 20.04
CA GLY A 250 -8.97 -9.83 19.39
C GLY A 250 -8.84 -9.59 17.89
N VAL A 251 -7.63 -9.59 17.33
CA VAL A 251 -7.37 -9.38 15.90
C VAL A 251 -7.35 -10.72 15.15
N PRO A 252 -8.35 -11.04 14.31
CA PRO A 252 -8.27 -12.20 13.43
C PRO A 252 -7.13 -12.01 12.41
N ALA A 253 -6.35 -13.07 12.21
CA ALA A 253 -5.27 -13.09 11.23
C ALA A 253 -5.41 -14.28 10.28
N GLY A 254 -5.08 -14.06 9.01
CA GLY A 254 -5.14 -15.07 7.97
C GLY A 254 -4.25 -14.75 6.79
N PHE A 255 -4.41 -15.54 5.74
CA PHE A 255 -3.76 -15.32 4.46
C PHE A 255 -4.62 -15.84 3.31
N TRP A 256 -4.34 -15.36 2.12
CA TRP A 256 -4.95 -15.76 0.87
C TRP A 256 -3.85 -16.20 -0.09
N VAL A 257 -4.03 -17.35 -0.73
CA VAL A 257 -3.07 -17.92 -1.68
C VAL A 257 -3.83 -18.42 -2.91
N PRO A 258 -3.18 -18.46 -4.10
CA PRO A 258 -3.77 -19.11 -5.26
C PRO A 258 -4.27 -20.52 -4.91
N ARG A 259 -5.39 -20.91 -5.51
CA ARG A 259 -6.01 -22.21 -5.25
C ARG A 259 -5.01 -23.34 -5.45
N GLY A 260 -4.96 -24.28 -4.49
CA GLY A 260 -4.02 -25.40 -4.49
C GLY A 260 -2.75 -25.16 -3.67
N HIS A 261 -2.48 -23.95 -3.19
CA HIS A 261 -1.27 -23.61 -2.43
C HIS A 261 -1.49 -23.41 -0.92
N LEU A 262 -2.58 -23.94 -0.37
CA LEU A 262 -2.97 -23.68 1.01
C LEU A 262 -1.90 -24.15 2.03
N GLU A 263 -1.27 -25.29 1.79
CA GLU A 263 -0.27 -25.87 2.72
C GLU A 263 1.06 -25.11 2.67
N GLU A 264 1.52 -24.70 1.49
CA GLU A 264 2.66 -23.80 1.31
C GLU A 264 2.39 -22.47 2.01
N GLY A 265 1.18 -21.93 1.82
CA GLY A 265 0.72 -20.71 2.47
C GLY A 265 0.77 -20.82 4.00
N ARG A 266 0.34 -21.94 4.58
CA ARG A 266 0.42 -22.16 6.05
C ARG A 266 1.85 -22.04 6.54
N TYR A 267 2.81 -22.59 5.80
CA TYR A 267 4.20 -22.48 6.16
C TYR A 267 4.68 -21.03 6.00
N VAL A 268 4.56 -20.44 4.81
CA VAL A 268 5.09 -19.09 4.49
C VAL A 268 4.51 -18.03 5.42
N PHE A 269 3.20 -18.07 5.68
CA PHE A 269 2.48 -17.04 6.43
C PHE A 269 2.32 -17.34 7.93
N ARG A 270 3.10 -18.26 8.53
CA ARG A 270 2.90 -18.64 9.95
C ARG A 270 3.25 -17.57 10.99
N LYS A 271 4.10 -16.58 10.65
CA LYS A 271 4.70 -15.62 11.59
C LYS A 271 3.94 -14.34 11.94
N PRO A 272 2.96 -13.82 11.16
CA PRO A 272 2.26 -12.58 11.48
C PRO A 272 1.68 -12.53 12.89
N PRO A 273 1.10 -13.61 13.45
CA PRO A 273 0.61 -13.55 14.81
C PRO A 273 1.68 -13.18 15.85
N GLU A 274 2.90 -13.72 15.70
CA GLU A 274 4.04 -13.40 16.56
C GLU A 274 4.52 -11.97 16.31
N MET A 275 4.57 -11.52 15.05
CA MET A 275 4.98 -10.17 14.66
C MET A 275 4.04 -9.11 15.22
N ILE A 276 2.72 -9.32 15.13
CA ILE A 276 1.70 -8.43 15.68
C ILE A 276 1.91 -8.26 17.19
N ARG A 277 2.08 -9.36 17.94
CA ARG A 277 2.36 -9.30 19.39
C ARG A 277 3.66 -8.59 19.70
N PHE A 278 4.71 -8.87 18.92
CA PHE A 278 6.01 -8.25 19.09
C PHE A 278 5.93 -6.73 18.92
N PHE A 279 5.37 -6.24 17.81
CA PHE A 279 5.25 -4.81 17.54
C PHE A 279 4.29 -4.12 18.52
N ALA A 280 3.21 -4.78 18.91
CA ALA A 280 2.29 -4.24 19.91
C ALA A 280 3.00 -4.00 21.25
N ARG A 281 3.79 -4.97 21.73
CA ARG A 281 4.63 -4.79 22.93
C ARG A 281 5.72 -3.76 22.73
N ARG A 282 6.41 -3.79 21.59
CA ARG A 282 7.56 -2.92 21.31
C ARG A 282 7.18 -1.45 21.27
N PHE A 283 6.00 -1.13 20.74
CA PHE A 283 5.49 0.23 20.65
C PHE A 283 4.53 0.61 21.78
N GLY A 284 4.15 -0.33 22.64
CA GLY A 284 3.18 -0.09 23.71
C GLY A 284 1.78 0.25 23.18
N TYR A 285 1.44 -0.23 21.98
CA TYR A 285 0.18 0.10 21.31
C TYR A 285 -0.38 -1.13 20.59
N PRO A 286 -1.62 -1.57 20.91
CA PRO A 286 -2.21 -2.74 20.28
C PRO A 286 -2.44 -2.51 18.78
N TYR A 287 -2.41 -3.59 17.99
CA TYR A 287 -2.71 -3.50 16.56
C TYR A 287 -4.15 -2.97 16.38
N PRO A 288 -4.35 -1.81 15.72
CA PRO A 288 -5.61 -1.08 15.87
C PRO A 288 -6.69 -1.54 14.89
N TRP A 289 -6.38 -2.41 13.93
CA TRP A 289 -7.28 -2.71 12.83
C TRP A 289 -8.11 -3.98 13.05
N ALA A 290 -9.17 -4.12 12.27
CA ALA A 290 -10.17 -5.17 12.46
C ALA A 290 -9.72 -6.59 12.06
N LYS A 291 -8.65 -6.70 11.27
CA LYS A 291 -7.99 -7.95 10.86
C LYS A 291 -6.56 -7.67 10.40
N TYR A 292 -5.78 -8.73 10.24
CA TYR A 292 -4.52 -8.71 9.49
C TYR A 292 -4.45 -9.92 8.56
N ASP A 293 -4.61 -9.70 7.25
CA ASP A 293 -4.39 -10.74 6.25
C ASP A 293 -3.15 -10.44 5.41
N GLN A 294 -2.63 -11.48 4.78
CA GLN A 294 -1.70 -11.36 3.65
C GLN A 294 -2.30 -12.00 2.40
N VAL A 295 -1.92 -11.53 1.21
CA VAL A 295 -2.35 -12.11 -0.07
C VAL A 295 -1.10 -12.38 -0.88
N ALA A 296 -0.86 -13.64 -1.24
CA ALA A 296 0.16 -14.00 -2.22
C ALA A 296 -0.38 -13.72 -3.63
N VAL A 297 0.35 -12.92 -4.39
CA VAL A 297 -0.01 -12.55 -5.76
C VAL A 297 1.13 -12.98 -6.69
N PRO A 298 0.88 -13.87 -7.66
CA PRO A 298 1.89 -14.25 -8.64
C PRO A 298 2.45 -13.03 -9.37
N ASP A 299 3.76 -13.01 -9.56
CA ASP A 299 4.51 -11.94 -10.25
C ASP A 299 4.25 -10.52 -9.70
N TYR A 300 4.09 -10.39 -8.38
CA TYR A 300 3.97 -9.08 -7.72
C TYR A 300 5.29 -8.31 -7.78
N ALA A 301 5.46 -7.51 -8.84
CA ALA A 301 6.71 -6.82 -9.19
C ALA A 301 7.31 -5.93 -8.08
N ILE A 302 6.49 -5.51 -7.12
CA ILE A 302 6.85 -4.59 -6.03
C ILE A 302 7.42 -5.35 -4.82
N GLY A 303 7.31 -6.68 -4.80
CA GLY A 303 7.75 -7.54 -3.71
C GLY A 303 6.75 -7.59 -2.55
N GLY A 304 6.29 -6.43 -2.07
CA GLY A 304 5.23 -6.35 -1.07
C GLY A 304 4.62 -4.95 -0.97
N MET A 305 3.39 -4.87 -0.44
CA MET A 305 2.68 -3.60 -0.22
C MET A 305 1.84 -3.66 1.06
N GLU A 306 1.98 -2.64 1.91
CA GLU A 306 1.42 -2.60 3.26
C GLU A 306 -0.04 -2.09 3.34
N HIS A 307 -0.87 -2.40 2.33
CA HIS A 307 -2.27 -1.96 2.35
C HIS A 307 -2.96 -2.31 3.68
N THR A 308 -3.80 -1.41 4.17
CA THR A 308 -4.34 -1.50 5.53
C THR A 308 -5.10 -2.82 5.73
N THR A 309 -4.74 -3.61 6.74
CA THR A 309 -5.34 -4.92 7.08
C THR A 309 -5.17 -6.06 6.07
N VAL A 310 -4.54 -5.83 4.92
CA VAL A 310 -4.34 -6.85 3.88
C VAL A 310 -3.06 -6.55 3.09
N ALA A 311 -1.93 -7.11 3.52
CA ALA A 311 -0.68 -6.88 2.82
C ALA A 311 -0.56 -7.80 1.60
N GLY A 312 -0.26 -7.24 0.42
CA GLY A 312 0.06 -8.03 -0.77
C GLY A 312 1.53 -8.38 -0.76
N VAL A 313 1.86 -9.62 -1.12
CA VAL A 313 3.23 -10.10 -1.23
C VAL A 313 3.40 -10.94 -2.49
N ARG A 314 4.63 -10.99 -2.99
CA ARG A 314 5.05 -11.92 -4.04
C ARG A 314 5.16 -13.34 -3.53
#